data_AF-A0A1I8CSU5-F1
#
_entry.id   AF-A0A1I8CSU5-F1
#
_cell.length_a   1.000
_cell.length_b   1.000
_cell.length_c   1.000
_cell.angle_alpha   90.00
_cell.angle_beta   90.00
_cell.angle_gamma   90.00
#
_symmetry.space_group_name_H-M   'P 1'
#
loop_
_entity.id
_entity.type
_entity.pdbx_description
1 polymer ?
#
loop_
_entity_poly.entity_id
_entity_poly.type
_entity_poly.pdbx_seq_one_letter_code
_entity_poly.pdbx_strand_id
1 'polypeptide(L)'
;MNSIDELMKAVQDIASNDDFTFNYHQKEANEGAIWKNRYVSALTDVFSDLKLNIPSFEKGVAEDKSITHADVDNKLNDIYFTGDRFLCSHDPYQRQLGQKYKDVLLLYQQEMANFKQNALYQVKNLQCCLSAQRLFRPLTEEDCQIAEELITDNIKSCEMDIKRNLLNYLMFINLEHNKKKSRRNFSKDATYILTEYFNQNINKPYPDDNTKRLLAARCGLTQIQVTNWFGNKRIRDAKKAKIDKMDGNMNV
;
A
#
# COMPACT_ATOMS: atom_id res chain seq x y z
N MET A 1 -4.55 -18.22 -36.16
CA MET A 1 -4.18 -17.23 -35.13
C MET A 1 -3.88 -18.01 -33.88
N ASN A 2 -2.63 -17.98 -33.40
CA ASN A 2 -2.16 -18.88 -32.36
C ASN A 2 -2.70 -18.43 -30.99
N SER A 3 -3.21 -19.39 -30.22
CA SER A 3 -3.70 -19.19 -28.84
C SER A 3 -2.67 -18.55 -27.90
N ILE A 4 -1.37 -18.67 -28.22
CA ILE A 4 -0.26 -18.02 -27.51
C ILE A 4 -0.23 -16.49 -27.77
N ASP A 5 -0.56 -16.05 -28.98
CA ASP A 5 -0.55 -14.62 -29.32
C ASP A 5 -1.71 -13.89 -28.63
N GLU A 6 -2.85 -14.56 -28.43
CA GLU A 6 -3.96 -14.04 -27.62
C GLU A 6 -3.62 -13.98 -26.13
N LEU A 7 -2.88 -14.98 -25.61
CA LEU A 7 -2.43 -15.02 -24.23
C LEU A 7 -1.40 -13.91 -23.95
N MET A 8 -0.44 -13.71 -24.85
CA MET A 8 0.55 -12.64 -24.76
C MET A 8 -0.08 -11.26 -24.87
N LYS A 9 -1.09 -11.11 -25.74
CA LYS A 9 -1.85 -9.87 -25.86
C LYS A 9 -2.71 -9.60 -24.63
N ALA A 10 -3.35 -10.60 -24.04
CA ALA A 10 -4.09 -10.47 -22.79
C ALA A 10 -3.18 -10.11 -21.60
N VAL A 11 -1.99 -10.70 -21.52
CA VAL A 11 -0.98 -10.35 -20.51
C VAL A 11 -0.47 -8.92 -20.73
N GLN A 12 -0.24 -8.49 -21.97
CA GLN A 12 0.15 -7.11 -22.30
C GLN A 12 -0.98 -6.09 -22.03
N ASP A 13 -2.24 -6.45 -22.29
CA ASP A 13 -3.40 -5.59 -22.01
C ASP A 13 -3.68 -5.48 -20.50
N ILE A 14 -3.45 -6.54 -19.73
CA ILE A 14 -3.49 -6.51 -18.26
C ILE A 14 -2.30 -5.69 -17.71
N ALA A 15 -1.10 -5.88 -18.26
CA ALA A 15 0.10 -5.14 -17.85
C ALA A 15 0.06 -3.65 -18.23
N SER A 16 -0.65 -3.28 -19.30
CA SER A 16 -0.82 -1.88 -19.72
C SER A 16 -1.91 -1.13 -18.93
N ASN A 17 -2.74 -1.85 -18.18
CA ASN A 17 -3.85 -1.27 -17.40
C ASN A 17 -3.50 -1.02 -15.92
N ASP A 18 -2.39 -1.56 -15.41
CA ASP A 18 -1.98 -1.38 -14.01
C ASP A 18 -0.58 -0.75 -13.93
N ASP A 19 -0.50 0.49 -13.42
CA ASP A 19 0.75 1.24 -13.17
C ASP A 19 1.71 0.51 -12.21
N PHE A 20 1.28 -0.60 -11.59
CA PHE A 20 2.11 -1.38 -10.67
C PHE A 20 3.33 -1.98 -11.37
N THR A 21 3.16 -2.61 -12.53
CA THR A 21 4.26 -3.28 -13.24
C THR A 21 5.31 -2.28 -13.71
N PHE A 22 4.86 -1.12 -14.20
CA PHE A 22 5.75 -0.01 -14.54
C PHE A 22 6.49 0.53 -13.31
N ASN A 23 5.79 0.79 -12.21
CA ASN A 23 6.41 1.27 -10.97
C ASN A 23 7.34 0.22 -10.33
N TYR A 24 7.03 -1.07 -10.47
CA TYR A 24 7.86 -2.17 -10.01
C TYR A 24 9.17 -2.23 -10.79
N HIS A 25 9.11 -2.21 -12.13
CA HIS A 25 10.33 -2.17 -12.95
C HIS A 25 11.12 -0.87 -12.75
N GLN A 26 10.46 0.26 -12.54
CA GLN A 26 11.14 1.51 -12.19
C GLN A 26 11.84 1.41 -10.83
N LYS A 27 11.20 0.79 -9.83
CA LYS A 27 11.80 0.52 -8.52
C LYS A 27 13.01 -0.41 -8.66
N GLU A 28 12.87 -1.51 -9.40
CA GLU A 28 13.95 -2.48 -9.65
C GLU A 28 15.12 -1.83 -10.39
N ALA A 29 14.84 -0.97 -11.38
CA ALA A 29 15.86 -0.18 -12.07
C ALA A 29 16.55 0.82 -11.12
N ASN A 30 15.80 1.45 -10.22
CA ASN A 30 16.35 2.36 -9.21
C ASN A 30 17.21 1.62 -8.17
N GLU A 31 16.75 0.47 -7.67
CA GLU A 31 17.52 -0.40 -6.77
C GLU A 31 18.80 -0.89 -7.45
N GLY A 32 18.69 -1.37 -8.70
CA GLY A 32 19.84 -1.73 -9.52
C GLY A 32 20.81 -0.57 -9.75
N ALA A 33 20.31 0.66 -9.93
CA ALA A 33 21.14 1.86 -10.05
C ALA A 33 21.83 2.24 -8.73
N ILE A 34 21.17 2.02 -7.60
CA ILE A 34 21.77 2.18 -6.27
C ILE A 34 22.92 1.20 -6.11
N TRP A 35 22.71 -0.10 -6.33
CA TRP A 35 23.76 -1.12 -6.17
C TRP A 35 24.93 -0.98 -7.16
N LYS A 36 24.69 -0.38 -8.32
CA LYS A 36 25.73 -0.03 -9.31
C LYS A 36 26.46 1.28 -8.99
N ASN A 37 26.04 2.03 -7.98
CA ASN A 37 26.69 3.28 -7.61
C ASN A 37 28.07 2.98 -7.01
N ARG A 38 29.13 3.58 -7.57
CA ARG A 38 30.52 3.41 -7.12
C ARG A 38 30.75 3.75 -5.64
N TYR A 39 29.86 4.54 -5.05
CA TYR A 39 29.92 4.95 -3.66
C TYR A 39 29.08 4.08 -2.73
N VAL A 40 28.38 3.03 -3.23
CA VAL A 40 27.49 2.22 -2.39
C VAL A 40 28.23 1.61 -1.22
N SER A 41 29.45 1.08 -1.39
CA SER A 41 30.22 0.52 -0.27
C SER A 41 30.50 1.60 0.78
N ALA A 42 31.03 2.75 0.37
CA ALA A 42 31.32 3.86 1.28
C ALA A 42 30.06 4.41 1.96
N LEU A 43 28.93 4.49 1.25
CA LEU A 43 27.66 4.90 1.83
C LEU A 43 27.13 3.84 2.81
N THR A 44 27.26 2.57 2.50
CA THR A 44 26.81 1.46 3.36
C THR A 44 27.64 1.41 4.64
N ASP A 45 28.95 1.63 4.53
CA ASP A 45 29.87 1.72 5.67
C ASP A 45 29.54 2.96 6.53
N VAL A 46 29.35 4.13 5.91
CA VAL A 46 28.95 5.37 6.61
C VAL A 46 27.57 5.23 7.27
N PHE A 47 26.60 4.60 6.62
CA PHE A 47 25.28 4.36 7.20
C PHE A 47 25.35 3.35 8.35
N SER A 48 26.24 2.36 8.27
CA SER A 48 26.50 1.40 9.35
C SER A 48 27.19 2.07 10.53
N ASP A 49 28.18 2.93 10.28
CA ASP A 49 28.89 3.72 11.30
C ASP A 49 27.97 4.75 11.96
N LEU A 50 27.09 5.42 11.20
CA LEU A 50 26.04 6.28 11.74
C LEU A 50 25.03 5.52 12.60
N LYS A 51 24.81 4.23 12.32
CA LYS A 51 23.97 3.34 13.13
C LYS A 51 24.65 2.98 14.45
N LEU A 52 25.98 2.92 14.48
CA LEU A 52 26.79 2.61 15.67
C LEU A 52 27.12 3.85 16.52
N ASN A 53 27.13 5.06 15.96
CA ASN A 53 27.50 6.31 16.64
C ASN A 53 26.34 7.14 17.20
N ILE A 54 25.15 6.56 17.38
CA ILE A 54 24.06 7.24 18.08
C ILE A 54 24.40 7.28 19.57
N PRO A 55 24.55 8.47 20.21
CA PRO A 55 24.77 8.57 21.64
C PRO A 55 23.61 7.90 22.37
N SER A 56 23.93 7.12 23.40
CA SER A 56 23.00 6.37 24.26
C SER A 56 21.87 7.26 24.80
N PHE A 57 20.82 7.45 24.01
CA PHE A 57 19.54 7.88 24.53
C PHE A 57 18.98 6.68 25.30
N GLU A 58 18.60 6.91 26.56
CA GLU A 58 18.12 5.86 27.47
C GLU A 58 17.14 4.93 26.76
N LYS A 59 17.44 3.62 26.86
CA LYS A 59 16.76 2.47 26.26
C LYS A 59 15.24 2.65 26.08
N GLY A 60 14.85 3.24 24.97
CA GLY A 60 13.82 2.69 24.11
C GLY A 60 14.57 2.09 22.94
N VAL A 61 14.85 0.79 22.98
CA VAL A 61 15.39 0.05 21.84
C VAL A 61 14.38 0.22 20.71
N ALA A 62 14.58 1.20 19.84
CA ALA A 62 13.99 1.15 18.51
C ALA A 62 14.75 0.02 17.82
N GLU A 63 14.23 -1.20 18.01
CA GLU A 63 14.63 -2.38 17.27
C GLU A 63 14.77 -1.97 15.81
N ASP A 64 15.87 -2.35 15.18
CA ASP A 64 15.95 -2.39 13.74
C ASP A 64 14.81 -3.31 13.30
N LYS A 65 13.65 -2.72 12.99
CA LYS A 65 12.46 -3.47 12.58
C LYS A 65 12.69 -3.95 11.16
N SER A 66 13.69 -4.82 10.96
CA SER A 66 13.66 -5.77 9.87
C SER A 66 12.31 -6.47 10.00
N ILE A 67 11.37 -6.13 9.13
CA ILE A 67 10.00 -6.65 9.19
C ILE A 67 10.13 -8.16 9.23
N THR A 68 9.76 -8.75 10.37
CA THR A 68 9.92 -10.18 10.58
C THR A 68 8.93 -10.92 9.69
N HIS A 69 9.20 -12.19 9.41
CA HIS A 69 8.26 -13.03 8.66
C HIS A 69 6.85 -13.00 9.29
N ALA A 70 6.78 -13.01 10.62
CA ALA A 70 5.54 -12.90 11.38
C ALA A 70 4.84 -11.54 11.19
N ASP A 71 5.58 -10.43 11.12
CA ASP A 71 4.99 -9.10 10.88
C ASP A 71 4.38 -8.98 9.48
N VAL A 72 5.01 -9.58 8.46
CA VAL A 72 4.44 -9.62 7.11
C VAL A 72 3.17 -10.46 7.09
N ASP A 73 3.20 -11.64 7.72
CA ASP A 73 2.05 -12.54 7.81
C ASP A 73 0.86 -11.87 8.55
N ASN A 74 1.13 -11.15 9.65
CA ASN A 74 0.11 -10.39 10.37
C ASN A 74 -0.51 -9.29 9.48
N LYS A 75 0.31 -8.53 8.75
CA LYS A 75 -0.19 -7.51 7.81
C LYS A 75 -1.02 -8.11 6.69
N LEU A 76 -0.64 -9.28 6.18
CA LEU A 76 -1.41 -9.98 5.15
C LEU A 76 -2.77 -10.45 5.71
N ASN A 77 -2.80 -10.95 6.95
CA ASN A 77 -4.04 -11.33 7.63
C ASN A 77 -4.96 -10.10 7.86
N ASP A 78 -4.41 -8.97 8.29
CA ASP A 78 -5.18 -7.74 8.47
C ASP A 78 -5.80 -7.27 7.15
N ILE A 79 -5.06 -7.36 6.04
CA ILE A 79 -5.56 -7.02 4.71
C ILE A 79 -6.64 -8.03 4.27
N TYR A 80 -6.47 -9.31 4.57
CA TYR A 80 -7.47 -10.34 4.30
C TYR A 80 -8.80 -10.02 5.00
N PHE A 81 -8.79 -9.76 6.31
CA PHE A 81 -9.99 -9.40 7.07
C PHE A 81 -10.61 -8.08 6.60
N THR A 82 -9.77 -7.13 6.19
CA THR A 82 -10.22 -5.85 5.62
C THR A 82 -10.90 -6.07 4.27
N GLY A 83 -10.37 -6.95 3.43
CA GLY A 83 -10.96 -7.35 2.14
C GLY A 83 -12.33 -7.99 2.31
N ASP A 84 -12.48 -8.93 3.24
CA ASP A 84 -13.76 -9.56 3.56
C ASP A 84 -14.82 -8.56 4.03
N ARG A 85 -14.42 -7.58 4.85
CA ARG A 85 -15.31 -6.49 5.25
C ARG A 85 -15.76 -5.66 4.06
N PHE A 86 -14.87 -5.40 3.09
CA PHE A 86 -15.21 -4.66 1.88
C PHE A 86 -16.15 -5.42 0.96
N LEU A 87 -16.05 -6.75 0.87
CA LEU A 87 -16.98 -7.60 0.12
C LEU A 87 -18.42 -7.53 0.64
N CYS A 88 -18.60 -7.36 1.96
CA CYS A 88 -19.91 -7.22 2.60
C CYS A 88 -20.44 -5.78 2.63
N SER A 89 -19.70 -4.81 2.07
CA SER A 89 -20.13 -3.41 2.07
C SER A 89 -21.32 -3.19 1.14
N HIS A 90 -22.22 -2.28 1.54
CA HIS A 90 -23.33 -1.83 0.70
C HIS A 90 -22.84 -0.92 -0.45
N ASP A 91 -21.63 -0.37 -0.35
CA ASP A 91 -20.98 0.41 -1.40
C ASP A 91 -20.44 -0.52 -2.51
N PRO A 92 -20.98 -0.47 -3.75
CA PRO A 92 -20.49 -1.26 -4.88
C PRO A 92 -19.00 -1.04 -5.15
N TYR A 93 -18.50 0.15 -4.80
CA TYR A 93 -17.11 0.52 -4.99
C TYR A 93 -16.18 -0.24 -4.04
N GLN A 94 -16.55 -0.33 -2.76
CA GLN A 94 -15.79 -1.12 -1.79
C GLN A 94 -15.84 -2.61 -2.09
N ARG A 95 -16.99 -3.13 -2.57
CA ARG A 95 -17.09 -4.53 -2.98
C ARG A 95 -16.13 -4.90 -4.10
N GLN A 96 -15.96 -4.01 -5.08
CA GLN A 96 -15.00 -4.23 -6.17
C GLN A 96 -13.55 -4.31 -5.66
N LEU A 97 -13.18 -3.49 -4.66
CA LEU A 97 -11.86 -3.59 -4.02
C LEU A 97 -11.70 -4.90 -3.25
N GLY A 98 -12.71 -5.28 -2.47
CA GLY A 98 -12.73 -6.55 -1.74
C GLY A 98 -12.57 -7.75 -2.68
N GLN A 99 -13.23 -7.72 -3.85
CA GLN A 99 -13.09 -8.77 -4.85
C GLN A 99 -11.66 -8.84 -5.40
N LYS A 100 -11.07 -7.69 -5.77
CA LYS A 100 -9.68 -7.64 -6.21
C LYS A 100 -8.71 -8.19 -5.17
N TYR A 101 -8.90 -7.88 -3.87
CA TYR A 101 -8.07 -8.42 -2.80
C TYR A 101 -8.18 -9.94 -2.74
N LYS A 102 -9.40 -10.48 -2.83
CA LYS A 102 -9.64 -11.92 -2.82
C LYS A 102 -8.98 -12.63 -4.01
N ASP A 103 -9.10 -12.08 -5.21
CA ASP A 103 -8.52 -12.66 -6.42
C ASP A 103 -6.98 -12.71 -6.34
N VAL A 104 -6.36 -11.61 -5.88
CA VAL A 104 -4.90 -11.53 -5.69
C VAL A 104 -4.40 -12.49 -4.62
N LEU A 105 -5.12 -12.62 -3.51
CA LEU A 105 -4.76 -13.54 -2.44
C LEU A 105 -4.91 -15.00 -2.86
N LEU A 106 -5.91 -15.33 -3.68
CA LEU A 106 -6.08 -16.67 -4.23
C LEU A 106 -4.93 -17.05 -5.17
N LEU A 107 -4.53 -16.14 -6.07
CA LEU A 107 -3.38 -16.33 -6.95
C LEU A 107 -2.10 -16.55 -6.15
N TYR A 108 -1.86 -15.72 -5.12
CA TYR A 108 -0.72 -15.91 -4.23
C TYR A 108 -0.74 -17.28 -3.55
N GLN A 109 -1.88 -17.75 -3.04
CA GLN A 109 -1.96 -19.07 -2.40
C GLN A 109 -1.56 -20.20 -3.36
N GLN A 110 -2.02 -20.12 -4.62
CA GLN A 110 -1.66 -21.09 -5.66
C GLN A 110 -0.16 -21.04 -5.99
N GLU A 111 0.37 -19.85 -6.25
CA GLU A 111 1.81 -19.66 -6.54
C GLU A 111 2.69 -20.09 -5.37
N MET A 112 2.28 -19.80 -4.14
CA MET A 112 3.03 -20.17 -2.95
C MET A 112 3.03 -21.69 -2.73
N ALA A 113 1.93 -22.38 -3.06
CA ALA A 113 1.89 -23.84 -3.04
C ALA A 113 2.86 -24.44 -4.06
N ASN A 114 2.88 -23.90 -5.28
CA ASN A 114 3.82 -24.31 -6.33
C ASN A 114 5.28 -24.06 -5.91
N PHE A 115 5.58 -22.87 -5.36
CA PHE A 115 6.90 -22.53 -4.84
C PHE A 115 7.36 -23.50 -3.75
N LYS A 116 6.50 -23.80 -2.77
CA LYS A 116 6.82 -24.76 -1.69
C LYS A 116 7.10 -26.16 -2.24
N GLN A 117 6.34 -26.62 -3.23
CA GLN A 117 6.58 -27.90 -3.88
C GLN A 117 7.93 -27.93 -4.60
N ASN A 118 8.26 -26.87 -5.33
CA ASN A 118 9.55 -26.73 -6.02
C ASN A 118 10.73 -26.66 -5.04
N ALA A 119 10.57 -25.94 -3.94
CA ALA A 119 11.57 -25.86 -2.86
C ALA A 119 11.87 -27.24 -2.26
N LEU A 120 10.83 -28.03 -1.96
CA LEU A 120 11.00 -29.41 -1.47
C LEU A 120 11.74 -30.29 -2.49
N TYR A 121 11.40 -30.16 -3.76
CA TYR A 121 12.08 -30.88 -4.83
C TYR A 121 13.56 -30.50 -4.94
N GLN A 122 13.90 -29.21 -4.82
CA GLN A 122 15.28 -28.72 -4.86
C GLN A 122 16.12 -29.24 -3.69
N VAL A 123 15.59 -29.21 -2.46
CA VAL A 123 16.27 -29.76 -1.28
C VAL A 123 16.52 -31.25 -1.45
N LYS A 124 15.52 -32.01 -1.91
CA LYS A 124 15.67 -33.45 -2.17
C LYS A 124 16.72 -33.74 -3.24
N ASN A 125 16.72 -32.97 -4.32
CA ASN A 125 17.72 -33.10 -5.37
C ASN A 125 19.13 -32.81 -4.85
N LEU A 126 19.31 -31.76 -4.05
CA LEU A 126 20.59 -31.46 -3.40
C LEU A 126 21.06 -32.66 -2.56
N GLN A 127 20.20 -33.20 -1.71
CA GLN A 127 20.50 -34.37 -0.89
C GLN A 127 20.96 -35.58 -1.72
N CYS A 128 20.27 -35.87 -2.82
CA CYS A 128 20.68 -36.92 -3.75
C CYS A 128 22.04 -36.63 -4.40
N CYS A 129 22.29 -35.39 -4.82
CA CYS A 129 23.56 -34.97 -5.41
C CYS A 129 24.72 -35.08 -4.42
N LEU A 130 24.55 -34.60 -3.19
CA LEU A 130 25.56 -34.68 -2.13
C LEU A 130 25.87 -36.14 -1.78
N SER A 131 24.84 -36.98 -1.68
CA SER A 131 24.98 -38.41 -1.44
C SER A 131 25.78 -39.11 -2.55
N ALA A 132 25.51 -38.78 -3.81
CA ALA A 132 26.24 -39.34 -4.95
C ALA A 132 27.69 -38.84 -5.01
N GLN A 133 27.93 -37.56 -4.74
CA GLN A 133 29.28 -36.98 -4.72
C GLN A 133 30.17 -37.58 -3.63
N ARG A 134 29.59 -37.94 -2.48
CA ARG A 134 30.30 -38.59 -1.37
C ARG A 134 30.95 -39.92 -1.77
N LEU A 135 30.52 -40.56 -2.86
CA LEU A 135 31.14 -41.77 -3.40
C LEU A 135 32.46 -41.52 -4.14
N PHE A 136 32.67 -40.32 -4.66
CA PHE A 136 33.81 -40.00 -5.54
C PHE A 136 34.80 -38.99 -4.95
N ARG A 137 34.43 -38.30 -3.86
CA ARG A 137 35.31 -37.37 -3.14
C ARG A 137 35.03 -37.40 -1.64
N PRO A 138 36.04 -37.13 -0.79
CA PRO A 138 35.81 -36.93 0.64
C PRO A 138 34.94 -35.69 0.84
N LEU A 139 33.78 -35.90 1.44
CA LEU A 139 32.81 -34.89 1.86
C LEU A 139 32.51 -35.17 3.33
N THR A 140 32.71 -34.19 4.20
CA THR A 140 32.32 -34.34 5.60
C THR A 140 30.81 -34.13 5.76
N GLU A 141 30.28 -34.55 6.90
CA GLU A 141 28.87 -34.30 7.20
C GLU A 141 28.60 -32.81 7.43
N GLU A 142 29.59 -32.06 7.94
CA GLU A 142 29.49 -30.60 8.05
C GLU A 142 29.36 -29.91 6.68
N ASP A 143 30.12 -30.33 5.66
CA ASP A 143 30.04 -29.75 4.32
C ASP A 143 28.63 -29.91 3.70
N CYS A 144 28.01 -31.07 3.93
CA CYS A 144 26.65 -31.35 3.48
C CYS A 144 25.62 -30.48 4.23
N GLN A 145 25.78 -30.33 5.55
CA GLN A 145 24.91 -29.49 6.37
C GLN A 145 24.98 -28.03 5.94
N ILE A 146 26.19 -27.49 5.71
CA ILE A 146 26.37 -26.12 5.23
C ILE A 146 25.67 -25.90 3.89
N ALA A 147 25.79 -26.84 2.95
CA ALA A 147 25.13 -26.75 1.65
C ALA A 147 23.60 -26.78 1.77
N GLU A 148 23.05 -27.63 2.65
CA GLU A 148 21.61 -27.70 2.92
C GLU A 148 21.09 -26.44 3.61
N GLU A 149 21.82 -25.91 4.59
CA GLU A 149 21.48 -24.66 5.28
C GLU A 149 21.45 -23.49 4.31
N LEU A 150 22.47 -23.33 3.46
CA LEU A 150 22.53 -22.26 2.46
C LEU A 150 21.35 -22.29 1.49
N ILE A 151 20.97 -23.47 0.98
CA ILE A 151 19.80 -23.58 0.10
C ILE A 151 18.51 -23.28 0.87
N THR A 152 18.39 -23.79 2.08
CA THR A 152 17.21 -23.56 2.94
C THR A 152 17.03 -22.08 3.26
N ASP A 153 18.11 -21.36 3.55
CA ASP A 153 18.06 -19.93 3.84
C ASP A 153 17.77 -19.10 2.59
N ASN A 154 18.30 -19.49 1.42
CA ASN A 154 17.92 -18.89 0.15
C ASN A 154 16.42 -19.07 -0.14
N ILE A 155 15.86 -20.26 0.12
CA ILE A 155 14.42 -20.52 -0.03
C ILE A 155 13.60 -19.63 0.91
N LYS A 156 13.99 -19.50 2.18
CA LYS A 156 13.32 -18.61 3.15
C LYS A 156 13.38 -17.14 2.70
N SER A 157 14.52 -16.70 2.15
CA SER A 157 14.66 -15.34 1.62
C SER A 157 13.70 -15.11 0.45
N CYS A 158 13.65 -16.04 -0.50
CA CYS A 158 12.70 -15.98 -1.61
C CYS A 158 11.23 -15.95 -1.13
N GLU A 159 10.85 -16.78 -0.15
CA GLU A 159 9.52 -16.74 0.46
C GLU A 159 9.20 -15.34 1.04
N MET A 160 10.16 -14.73 1.73
CA MET A 160 10.00 -13.38 2.26
C MET A 160 9.81 -12.33 1.18
N ASP A 161 10.55 -12.42 0.08
CA ASP A 161 10.46 -11.46 -1.02
C ASP A 161 9.13 -11.58 -1.76
N ILE A 162 8.62 -12.79 -1.97
CA ILE A 162 7.28 -13.02 -2.54
C ILE A 162 6.21 -12.35 -1.64
N LYS A 163 6.27 -12.57 -0.32
CA LYS A 163 5.31 -11.97 0.62
C LYS A 163 5.39 -10.44 0.66
N ARG A 164 6.59 -9.87 0.62
CA ARG A 164 6.81 -8.42 0.54
C ARG A 164 6.24 -7.85 -0.76
N ASN A 165 6.46 -8.52 -1.89
CA ASN A 165 5.94 -8.09 -3.19
C ASN A 165 4.41 -8.13 -3.21
N LEU A 166 3.80 -9.17 -2.64
CA LEU A 166 2.35 -9.24 -2.45
C LEU A 166 1.84 -8.07 -1.60
N LEU A 167 2.47 -7.79 -0.46
CA LEU A 167 2.07 -6.70 0.42
C LEU A 167 2.17 -5.34 -0.30
N ASN A 168 3.26 -5.11 -1.03
CA ASN A 168 3.44 -3.90 -1.84
C ASN A 168 2.36 -3.76 -2.91
N TYR A 169 1.98 -4.86 -3.56
CA TYR A 169 0.91 -4.84 -4.55
C TYR A 169 -0.46 -4.55 -3.95
N LEU A 170 -0.82 -5.21 -2.84
CA LEU A 170 -2.06 -4.95 -2.12
C LEU A 170 -2.14 -3.50 -1.62
N MET A 171 -1.02 -2.96 -1.12
CA MET A 171 -0.89 -1.56 -0.72
C MET A 171 -1.11 -0.62 -1.93
N PHE A 172 -0.51 -0.94 -3.08
CA PHE A 172 -0.69 -0.18 -4.32
C PHE A 172 -2.15 -0.15 -4.76
N ILE A 173 -2.82 -1.30 -4.82
CA ILE A 173 -4.24 -1.37 -5.20
C ILE A 173 -5.10 -0.53 -4.24
N ASN A 174 -4.80 -0.57 -2.94
CA ASN A 174 -5.48 0.26 -1.94
C ASN A 174 -5.27 1.76 -2.20
N LEU A 175 -4.04 2.17 -2.48
CA LEU A 175 -3.70 3.56 -2.78
C LEU A 175 -4.40 4.04 -4.06
N GLU A 176 -4.36 3.27 -5.13
CA GLU A 176 -5.05 3.59 -6.39
C GLU A 176 -6.57 3.68 -6.22
N HIS A 177 -7.15 2.78 -5.41
CA HIS A 177 -8.56 2.84 -5.08
C HIS A 177 -8.92 4.10 -4.27
N ASN A 178 -8.06 4.52 -3.35
CA ASN A 178 -8.28 5.75 -2.59
C ASN A 178 -8.01 7.03 -3.39
N LYS A 179 -7.10 7.01 -4.39
CA LYS A 179 -6.91 8.13 -5.33
C LYS A 179 -8.19 8.41 -6.12
N LYS A 180 -8.90 7.38 -6.54
CA LYS A 180 -10.21 7.50 -7.21
C LYS A 180 -11.34 7.99 -6.28
N LYS A 181 -11.16 7.86 -4.96
CA LYS A 181 -11.98 8.54 -3.92
C LYS A 181 -11.62 10.01 -3.72
N SER A 182 -10.75 10.60 -4.57
CA SER A 182 -10.40 12.03 -4.53
C SER A 182 -11.63 12.88 -4.23
N ARG A 183 -11.47 13.79 -3.28
CA ARG A 183 -12.51 14.71 -2.80
C ARG A 183 -13.12 15.42 -3.99
N ARG A 184 -14.29 14.95 -4.43
CA ARG A 184 -15.07 15.65 -5.45
C ARG A 184 -15.57 16.92 -4.79
N ASN A 185 -15.04 18.06 -5.27
CA ASN A 185 -15.63 19.34 -4.93
C ASN A 185 -17.08 19.35 -5.41
N PHE A 186 -17.95 20.06 -4.69
CA PHE A 186 -19.29 20.31 -5.21
C PHE A 186 -19.19 21.10 -6.51
N SER A 187 -20.20 20.96 -7.38
CA SER A 187 -20.25 21.76 -8.60
C SER A 187 -20.21 23.25 -8.27
N LYS A 188 -19.77 24.07 -9.23
CA LYS A 188 -19.76 25.54 -9.06
C LYS A 188 -21.16 26.05 -8.70
N ASP A 189 -22.18 25.51 -9.36
CA ASP A 189 -23.58 25.88 -9.12
C ASP A 189 -24.06 25.49 -7.72
N ALA A 190 -23.77 24.26 -7.27
CA ALA A 190 -24.10 23.83 -5.92
C ALA A 190 -23.39 24.70 -4.87
N THR A 191 -22.10 25.00 -5.10
CA THR A 191 -21.32 25.86 -4.21
C THR A 191 -21.86 27.28 -4.17
N TYR A 192 -22.27 27.83 -5.32
CA TYR A 192 -22.89 29.14 -5.44
C TYR A 192 -24.21 29.20 -4.66
N ILE A 193 -25.13 28.27 -4.88
CA ILE A 193 -26.44 28.22 -4.20
C ILE A 193 -26.28 28.17 -2.68
N LEU A 194 -25.37 27.31 -2.18
CA LEU A 194 -25.12 27.18 -0.75
C LEU A 194 -24.47 28.43 -0.15
N THR A 195 -23.57 29.07 -0.90
CA THR A 195 -22.88 30.30 -0.48
C THR A 195 -23.83 31.50 -0.47
N GLU A 196 -24.68 31.62 -1.49
CA GLU A 196 -25.73 32.64 -1.56
C GLU A 196 -26.65 32.56 -0.35
N TYR A 197 -27.19 31.37 -0.05
CA TYR A 197 -28.03 31.20 1.13
C TYR A 197 -27.27 31.54 2.42
N PHE A 198 -26.01 31.10 2.54
CA PHE A 198 -25.19 31.40 3.71
C PHE A 198 -24.99 32.90 3.92
N ASN A 199 -24.69 33.64 2.86
CA ASN A 199 -24.47 35.08 2.90
C ASN A 199 -25.76 35.85 3.20
N GLN A 200 -26.89 35.44 2.62
CA GLN A 200 -28.21 36.02 2.92
C GLN A 200 -28.62 35.80 4.38
N ASN A 201 -28.11 34.74 5.02
CA ASN A 201 -28.42 34.36 6.40
C ASN A 201 -27.19 34.48 7.32
N ILE A 202 -26.28 35.43 7.05
CA ILE A 202 -24.99 35.51 7.75
C ILE A 202 -25.11 35.64 9.27
N ASN A 203 -26.19 36.25 9.76
CA ASN A 203 -26.47 36.42 11.19
C ASN A 203 -26.95 35.11 11.86
N LYS A 204 -27.61 34.22 11.10
CA LYS A 204 -28.11 32.93 11.58
C LYS A 204 -28.00 31.85 10.48
N PRO A 205 -26.78 31.39 10.16
CA PRO A 205 -26.53 30.44 9.07
C PRO A 205 -26.81 28.99 9.50
N TYR A 206 -28.03 28.76 9.98
CA TYR A 206 -28.55 27.49 10.46
C TYR A 206 -29.86 27.19 9.72
N PRO A 207 -29.79 26.64 8.49
CA PRO A 207 -30.99 26.20 7.80
C PRO A 207 -31.70 25.13 8.62
N ASP A 208 -33.03 25.19 8.66
CA ASP A 208 -33.86 24.14 9.25
C ASP A 208 -33.87 22.89 8.35
N ASP A 209 -34.47 21.81 8.82
CA ASP A 209 -34.41 20.53 8.09
C ASP A 209 -35.15 20.56 6.75
N ASN A 210 -36.22 21.35 6.66
CA ASN A 210 -36.94 21.57 5.41
C ASN A 210 -36.09 22.36 4.40
N THR A 211 -35.41 23.43 4.84
CA THR A 211 -34.51 24.20 3.98
C THR A 211 -33.31 23.36 3.54
N LYS A 212 -32.72 22.56 4.43
CA LYS A 212 -31.65 21.62 4.06
C LYS A 212 -32.11 20.64 2.97
N ARG A 213 -33.33 20.12 3.06
CA ARG A 213 -33.90 19.22 2.04
C ARG A 213 -34.09 19.92 0.69
N LEU A 214 -34.58 21.17 0.70
CA LEU A 214 -34.73 21.97 -0.51
C LEU A 214 -33.38 22.30 -1.17
N LEU A 215 -32.39 22.72 -0.37
CA LEU A 215 -31.04 23.00 -0.86
C LEU A 215 -30.38 21.73 -1.41
N ALA A 216 -30.55 20.59 -0.73
CA ALA A 216 -30.08 19.29 -1.18
C ALA A 216 -30.64 18.92 -2.57
N ALA A 217 -31.96 19.06 -2.74
CA ALA A 217 -32.63 18.82 -4.02
C ALA A 217 -32.12 19.75 -5.13
N ARG A 218 -31.99 21.06 -4.85
CA ARG A 218 -31.49 22.05 -5.83
C ARG A 218 -30.03 21.83 -6.24
N CYS A 219 -29.20 21.35 -5.32
CA CYS A 219 -27.77 21.16 -5.55
C CYS A 219 -27.41 19.75 -6.07
N GLY A 220 -28.38 18.82 -6.14
CA GLY A 220 -28.11 17.41 -6.41
C GLY A 220 -27.25 16.75 -5.33
N LEU A 221 -27.41 17.17 -4.07
CA LEU A 221 -26.65 16.70 -2.91
C LEU A 221 -27.55 15.95 -1.93
N THR A 222 -26.95 15.20 -1.01
CA THR A 222 -27.68 14.64 0.14
C THR A 222 -27.83 15.67 1.26
N GLN A 223 -28.86 15.51 2.10
CA GLN A 223 -29.08 16.39 3.25
C GLN A 223 -27.89 16.39 4.23
N ILE A 224 -27.19 15.26 4.35
CA ILE A 224 -25.97 15.13 5.16
C ILE A 224 -24.83 15.96 4.55
N GLN A 225 -24.63 15.92 3.24
CA GLN A 225 -23.62 16.73 2.54
C GLN A 225 -23.87 18.23 2.75
N VAL A 226 -25.13 18.68 2.66
CA VAL A 226 -25.52 20.07 2.95
C VAL A 226 -25.24 20.43 4.41
N THR A 227 -25.62 19.56 5.35
CA THR A 227 -25.38 19.76 6.79
C THR A 227 -23.89 19.93 7.10
N ASN A 228 -23.05 19.04 6.55
CA ASN A 228 -21.60 19.10 6.72
C ASN A 228 -21.00 20.34 6.07
N TRP A 229 -21.52 20.77 4.93
CA TRP A 229 -21.06 21.99 4.26
C TRP A 229 -21.29 23.23 5.11
N PHE A 230 -22.50 23.41 5.67
CA PHE A 230 -22.81 24.53 6.55
C PHE A 230 -21.99 24.50 7.84
N GLY A 231 -21.78 23.32 8.43
CA GLY A 231 -20.88 23.14 9.58
C GLY A 231 -19.46 23.60 9.29
N ASN A 232 -18.88 23.11 8.20
CA ASN A 232 -17.53 23.45 7.78
C ASN A 232 -17.39 24.92 7.37
N LYS A 233 -18.40 25.49 6.71
CA LYS A 233 -18.42 26.90 6.29
C LYS A 233 -18.40 27.84 7.51
N ARG A 234 -19.20 27.58 8.55
CA ARG A 234 -19.17 28.36 9.80
C ARG A 234 -17.81 28.33 10.50
N ILE A 235 -17.19 27.16 10.61
CA ILE A 235 -15.86 27.02 11.23
C ILE A 235 -14.81 27.84 10.46
N ARG A 236 -14.83 27.78 9.12
CA ARG A 236 -13.92 28.55 8.27
C ARG A 236 -14.11 30.06 8.40
N ASP A 237 -15.35 30.53 8.36
CA ASP A 237 -15.64 31.96 8.45
C ASP A 237 -15.35 32.52 9.85
N ALA A 238 -15.62 31.75 10.91
CA ALA A 238 -15.23 32.11 12.27
C ALA A 238 -13.70 32.17 12.44
N LYS A 239 -12.96 31.25 11.82
CA LYS A 239 -11.49 31.28 11.83
C LYS A 239 -10.96 32.50 11.06
N LYS A 240 -11.54 32.80 9.90
CA LYS A 240 -11.17 33.98 9.10
C LYS A 240 -11.39 35.27 9.89
N ALA A 241 -12.56 35.44 10.51
CA ALA A 241 -12.87 36.60 11.34
C ALA A 241 -11.94 36.76 12.56
N LYS A 242 -11.38 35.67 13.09
CA LYS A 242 -10.37 35.74 14.17
C LYS A 242 -9.00 36.20 13.65
N ILE A 243 -8.57 35.70 12.49
CA ILE A 243 -7.32 36.09 11.85
C ILE A 243 -7.36 37.57 11.47
N ASP A 244 -8.44 38.01 10.82
CA ASP A 244 -8.61 39.42 10.41
C ASP A 244 -8.56 40.38 11.62
N LYS A 245 -9.01 39.94 12.80
CA LYS A 245 -8.92 40.71 14.05
C LYS A 245 -7.52 40.72 14.66
N MET A 246 -6.73 39.66 14.48
CA MET A 246 -5.35 39.59 14.99
C MET A 246 -4.40 40.44 14.14
N ASP A 247 -4.59 40.45 12.82
CA ASP A 247 -3.78 41.28 11.90
C ASP A 247 -4.14 42.77 12.01
N GLY A 248 -5.40 43.10 12.30
CA GLY A 248 -5.83 44.48 12.58
C GLY A 248 -5.30 45.07 13.89
N ASN A 249 -4.83 44.23 14.82
CA ASN A 249 -4.32 44.65 16.13
C ASN A 249 -2.77 44.78 16.17
N MET A 250 -2.10 44.55 15.04
CA MET A 250 -0.65 44.72 14.85
C MET A 250 -0.31 46.02 14.09
N ASN A 251 -1.31 46.83 13.75
CA ASN A 251 -1.21 48.10 13.02
C ASN A 251 -1.83 49.29 13.79
N VAL A 252 -1.89 49.21 15.12
CA VAL A 252 -2.23 50.35 16.01
C VAL A 252 -1.12 50.53 17.03
#